data_AF-A0A940VH04-F1
#
_entry.id   AF-A0A940VH04-F1
#
_cell.length_a   1.000
_cell.length_b   1.000
_cell.length_c   1.000
_cell.angle_alpha   90.00
_cell.angle_beta   90.00
_cell.angle_gamma   90.00
#
_symmetry.space_group_name_H-M   'P 1'
#
loop_
_entity.id
_entity.type
_entity.pdbx_description
1 polymer ?
#
loop_
_entity_poly.entity_id
_entity_poly.type
_entity_poly.pdbx_seq_one_letter_code
_entity_poly.pdbx_strand_id
1 'polypeptide(L)'
;MLLSGDRAAMSGQLTDVLAGYEDFFEFDRRELLLVEALRTLRMIHHSAWIARRWGDPAFPVAFPWFSTQTYWQNQILDLRE
;
A
#
# COMPACT_ATOMS: atom_id res chain seq x y z
N MET A 1 0.49 -2.38 -8.06
CA MET A 1 0.30 -0.97 -7.67
C MET A 1 -0.34 -0.22 -8.83
N LEU A 2 -0.92 0.97 -8.60
CA LEU A 2 -1.51 1.79 -9.67
C LEU A 2 -0.49 2.17 -10.75
N LEU A 3 0.75 2.46 -10.33
CA LEU A 3 1.87 2.79 -11.21
C LEU A 3 2.68 1.54 -11.53
N SER A 4 3.23 1.45 -12.74
CA SER A 4 3.97 0.29 -13.23
C SER A 4 5.13 0.67 -14.15
N GLY A 5 6.10 -0.24 -14.28
CA GLY A 5 7.28 -0.04 -15.14
C GLY A 5 8.47 0.54 -14.37
N ASP A 6 9.43 1.10 -15.13
CA ASP A 6 10.58 1.78 -14.54
C ASP A 6 10.20 3.13 -13.90
N ARG A 7 11.17 3.76 -13.24
CA ARG A 7 10.95 5.05 -12.55
C ARG A 7 10.44 6.14 -13.49
N ALA A 8 10.89 6.17 -14.74
CA ALA A 8 10.47 7.19 -15.70
C ALA A 8 9.01 6.97 -16.10
N ALA A 9 8.64 5.73 -16.41
CA ALA A 9 7.28 5.33 -16.73
C ALA A 9 6.31 5.62 -15.56
N MET A 10 6.70 5.27 -14.34
CA MET A 10 5.90 5.56 -13.14
C MET A 10 5.73 7.07 -12.91
N SER A 11 6.77 7.88 -13.17
CA SER A 11 6.70 9.34 -13.01
C SER A 11 5.78 9.97 -14.05
N GLY A 12 5.81 9.48 -15.29
CA GLY A 12 4.88 9.90 -16.35
C GLY A 12 3.44 9.57 -15.98
N GLN A 13 3.17 8.31 -15.60
CA GLN A 13 1.83 7.88 -15.16
C GLN A 13 1.31 8.70 -13.98
N LEU A 14 2.15 8.99 -12.98
CA LEU A 14 1.76 9.83 -11.85
C LEU A 14 1.42 11.25 -12.30
N THR A 15 2.18 11.80 -13.25
CA THR A 15 1.92 13.14 -13.81
C THR A 15 0.56 13.18 -14.51
N ASP A 16 0.23 12.17 -15.30
CA ASP A 16 -1.06 12.08 -16.01
C ASP A 16 -2.24 11.97 -15.02
N VAL A 17 -2.08 11.19 -13.95
CA VAL A 17 -3.09 11.06 -12.90
C VAL A 17 -3.31 12.38 -12.15
N LEU A 18 -2.23 13.09 -11.81
CA LEU A 18 -2.32 14.38 -11.13
C LEU A 18 -2.98 15.44 -12.02
N ALA A 19 -2.64 15.48 -13.31
CA ALA A 19 -3.27 16.39 -14.26
C ALA A 19 -4.80 16.18 -14.31
N GLY A 20 -5.24 14.92 -14.44
CA GLY A 20 -6.68 14.61 -14.44
C GLY A 20 -7.38 14.85 -13.09
N TYR A 21 -6.67 14.78 -11.97
CA TYR A 21 -7.21 15.15 -10.66
C TYR A 21 -7.38 16.66 -10.52
N GLU A 22 -6.38 17.43 -10.97
CA GLU A 22 -6.35 18.89 -10.91
C GLU A 22 -7.40 19.56 -11.80
N ASP A 23 -7.98 18.84 -12.77
CA ASP A 23 -9.17 19.27 -13.50
C ASP A 23 -10.40 19.45 -12.58
N PHE A 24 -10.43 18.80 -11.41
CA PHE A 24 -11.56 18.82 -10.47
C PHE A 24 -11.23 19.44 -9.11
N PHE A 25 -9.98 19.33 -8.64
CA PHE A 25 -9.59 19.81 -7.30
C PHE A 25 -8.10 20.16 -7.22
N GLU A 26 -7.75 21.23 -6.49
CA GLU A 26 -6.35 21.63 -6.31
C GLU A 26 -5.55 20.57 -5.53
N PHE A 27 -4.33 20.28 -5.96
CA PHE A 27 -3.47 19.30 -5.31
C PHE A 27 -2.17 19.91 -4.76
N ASP A 28 -1.94 19.77 -3.45
CA ASP A 28 -0.67 20.18 -2.84
C ASP A 28 0.43 19.15 -3.12
N ARG A 29 1.38 19.51 -3.99
CA ARG A 29 2.50 18.63 -4.37
C ARG A 29 3.36 18.17 -3.20
N ARG A 30 3.34 18.84 -2.04
CA ARG A 30 4.07 18.39 -0.84
C ARG A 30 3.51 17.07 -0.30
N GLU A 31 2.24 16.78 -0.57
CA GLU A 31 1.60 15.51 -0.17
C GLU A 31 2.20 14.31 -0.91
N LEU A 32 2.85 14.49 -2.06
CA LEU A 32 3.57 13.39 -2.75
C LEU A 32 4.67 12.80 -1.88
N LEU A 33 5.26 13.59 -0.99
CA LEU A 33 6.27 13.12 -0.02
C LEU A 33 5.67 12.14 1.00
N LEU A 34 4.35 12.14 1.18
CA LEU A 34 3.65 11.27 2.11
C LEU A 34 3.31 9.90 1.51
N VAL A 35 3.40 9.72 0.19
CA VAL A 35 2.93 8.50 -0.48
C VAL A 35 3.58 7.24 0.08
N GLU A 36 4.91 7.22 0.22
CA GLU A 36 5.61 6.05 0.75
C GLU A 36 5.32 5.86 2.25
N ALA A 37 5.32 6.93 3.05
CA ALA A 37 4.98 6.84 4.48
C ALA A 37 3.56 6.30 4.71
N LEU A 38 2.58 6.77 3.93
CA LEU A 38 1.19 6.31 3.98
C LEU A 38 1.05 4.88 3.44
N ARG A 39 1.85 4.48 2.45
CA ARG A 39 1.91 3.09 1.98
C ARG A 39 2.40 2.16 3.09
N THR A 40 3.50 2.51 3.76
CA THR A 40 4.03 1.75 4.91
C THR A 40 2.98 1.66 6.01
N LEU A 41 2.33 2.77 6.35
CA LEU A 41 1.25 2.79 7.34
C LEU A 41 0.09 1.87 6.93
N ARG A 42 -0.30 1.89 5.65
CA ARG A 42 -1.35 1.02 5.11
C ARG A 42 -0.98 -0.46 5.26
N MET A 43 0.27 -0.83 5.02
CA MET A 43 0.74 -2.21 5.18
C MET A 43 0.62 -2.67 6.64
N ILE A 44 1.11 -1.86 7.58
CA ILE A 44 1.01 -2.14 9.03
C ILE A 44 -0.45 -2.25 9.46
N HIS A 45 -1.29 -1.30 9.04
CA HIS A 45 -2.72 -1.31 9.35
C HIS A 45 -3.44 -2.51 8.76
N HIS A 46 -3.05 -2.98 7.57
CA HIS A 46 -3.63 -4.16 6.96
C HIS A 46 -3.35 -5.41 7.80
N SER A 47 -2.09 -5.64 8.20
CA SER A 47 -1.74 -6.75 9.09
C SER A 47 -2.49 -6.67 10.43
N ALA A 48 -2.58 -5.46 11.01
CA ALA A 48 -3.31 -5.25 12.26
C ALA A 48 -4.82 -5.46 12.11
N TRP A 49 -5.40 -5.14 10.95
CA TRP A 49 -6.81 -5.36 10.65
C TRP A 49 -7.13 -6.85 10.57
N ILE A 50 -6.27 -7.65 9.92
CA ILE A 50 -6.42 -9.12 9.91
C ILE A 50 -6.28 -9.67 11.34
N ALA A 51 -5.22 -9.29 12.07
CA ALA A 51 -4.97 -9.78 13.43
C ALA A 51 -6.16 -9.53 14.38
N ARG A 52 -6.72 -8.32 14.36
CA ARG A 52 -7.86 -7.96 15.23
C ARG A 52 -9.12 -8.78 14.96
N ARG A 53 -9.25 -9.31 13.75
CA ARG A 53 -10.42 -10.07 13.30
C ARG A 53 -10.16 -11.57 13.21
N TRP A 54 -9.01 -12.05 13.70
CA TRP A 54 -8.63 -13.45 13.52
C TRP A 54 -9.59 -14.45 14.18
N GLY A 55 -10.35 -14.02 15.20
CA GLY A 55 -11.40 -14.84 15.82
C GLY A 55 -12.67 -15.02 14.96
N ASP A 56 -12.85 -14.23 13.91
CA ASP A 56 -13.93 -14.40 12.93
C ASP A 56 -13.56 -15.57 11.98
N PRO A 57 -14.37 -16.66 11.90
CA PRO A 57 -14.04 -17.83 11.09
C PRO A 57 -13.80 -17.54 9.61
N ALA A 58 -14.31 -16.43 9.07
CA ALA A 58 -14.06 -16.03 7.70
C ALA A 58 -12.58 -15.63 7.45
N PHE A 59 -11.87 -15.16 8.48
CA PHE A 59 -10.52 -14.60 8.33
C PHE A 59 -9.44 -15.67 8.12
N PRO A 60 -9.38 -16.75 8.91
CA PRO A 60 -8.46 -17.86 8.62
C PRO A 60 -8.68 -18.47 7.23
N VAL A 61 -9.92 -18.49 6.73
CA VAL A 61 -10.26 -19.01 5.40
C VAL A 61 -9.80 -18.07 4.28
N ALA A 62 -10.04 -16.76 4.43
CA ALA A 62 -9.67 -15.76 3.43
C ALA A 62 -8.17 -15.40 3.45
N PHE A 63 -7.52 -15.53 4.61
CA PHE A 63 -6.13 -15.14 4.83
C PHE A 63 -5.30 -16.28 5.46
N PRO A 64 -5.29 -17.49 4.87
CA PRO A 64 -4.64 -18.67 5.48
C PRO A 64 -3.13 -18.52 5.64
N TRP A 65 -2.52 -17.63 4.85
CA TRP A 65 -1.09 -17.31 4.88
C TRP A 65 -0.70 -16.41 6.06
N PHE A 66 -1.65 -15.75 6.73
CA PHE A 66 -1.35 -14.70 7.72
C PHE A 66 -0.59 -15.22 8.95
N SER A 67 -0.88 -16.44 9.41
CA SER A 67 -0.19 -17.06 10.54
C SER A 67 1.12 -17.77 10.16
N THR A 68 1.54 -17.69 8.88
CA THR A 68 2.76 -18.36 8.42
C THR A 68 4.01 -17.52 8.69
N GLN A 69 5.13 -18.18 8.98
CA GLN A 69 6.41 -17.49 9.14
C GLN A 69 6.83 -16.74 7.87
N THR A 70 6.60 -17.33 6.69
CA THR A 70 6.95 -16.75 5.40
C THR A 70 6.26 -15.40 5.18
N TYR A 71 4.99 -15.27 5.54
CA TYR A 71 4.29 -14.00 5.46
C TYR A 71 4.98 -12.91 6.28
N TRP A 72 5.31 -13.19 7.55
CA TRP A 72 5.94 -12.20 8.43
C TRP A 72 7.38 -11.88 8.03
N GLN A 73 8.11 -12.84 7.45
CA GLN A 73 9.43 -12.57 6.87
C GLN A 73 9.34 -11.60 5.69
N ASN A 74 8.42 -11.85 4.75
CA ASN A 74 8.19 -10.95 3.62
C ASN A 74 7.73 -9.57 4.11
N GLN A 75 6.82 -9.53 5.08
CA GLN A 75 6.33 -8.28 5.67
C GLN A 75 7.48 -7.44 6.27
N ILE A 76 8.49 -8.07 6.88
CA ILE A 76 9.67 -7.36 7.40
C ILE A 76 10.55 -6.85 6.26
N LEU A 77 10.73 -7.63 5.19
CA LEU A 77 11.49 -7.19 4.02
C LEU A 77 10.83 -5.98 3.36
N ASP A 78 9.52 -6.05 3.11
CA ASP A 78 8.75 -4.98 2.49
C ASP A 78 8.72 -3.69 3.34
N LEU A 79 8.97 -3.77 4.65
CA LEU A 79 9.04 -2.60 5.55
C LEU A 79 10.46 -2.02 5.67
N ARG A 80 11.49 -2.73 5.19
CA ARG A 80 12.89 -2.26 5.18
C ARG A 80 13.28 -1.57 3.89
N GLU A 81 12.62 -1.94 2.79
CA GLU A 81 12.76 -1.31 1.46
C GLU A 81 11.97 0.00 1.38
#